data_AF-A0A829GYH8-F1
#
_entry.id   AF-A0A829GYH8-F1
#
_cell.length_a   1.000
_cell.length_b   1.000
_cell.length_c   1.000
_cell.angle_alpha   90.00
_cell.angle_beta   90.00
_cell.angle_gamma   90.00
#
_symmetry.space_group_name_H-M   'P 1'
#
loop_
_entity.id
_entity.type
_entity.pdbx_description
1 polymer ?
#
loop_
_entity_poly.entity_id
_entity_poly.type
_entity_poly.pdbx_seq_one_letter_code
_entity_poly.pdbx_strand_id
1 'polypeptide(L)'
;MIQITSPEQELYDYFYAFSQSSGYKTYDHLPMQQENAPYPFVIVGDIQVVPTATKTSLNGAVLITIDIWGNKKQRFTVSNMAERFFVPRLDKC
;
A
#
# COMPACT_ATOMS: atom_id res chain seq x y z
N MET A 1 14.76 9.96 -18.28
CA MET A 1 13.46 9.89 -18.97
C MET A 1 12.42 10.18 -17.90
N ILE A 2 11.67 11.28 -18.03
CA ILE A 2 10.57 11.56 -17.10
C ILE A 2 9.48 10.56 -17.49
N GLN A 3 9.29 9.52 -16.69
CA GLN A 3 8.13 8.66 -16.80
C GLN A 3 6.92 9.56 -16.51
N ILE A 4 6.01 9.69 -17.47
CA ILE A 4 4.68 10.24 -17.19
C ILE A 4 3.95 9.11 -16.46
N THR A 5 4.23 9.01 -15.17
CA THR A 5 3.60 8.03 -14.28
C THR A 5 2.19 8.53 -13.98
N SER A 6 1.17 7.70 -14.16
CA SER A 6 -0.18 8.08 -13.75
C SER A 6 -0.22 8.30 -12.23
N PRO A 7 -1.09 9.19 -11.71
CA PRO A 7 -1.16 9.45 -10.27
C PRO A 7 -1.36 8.18 -9.44
N GLU A 8 -2.11 7.19 -9.96
CA GLU A 8 -2.24 5.89 -9.29
C GLU A 8 -0.93 5.10 -9.20
N GLN A 9 -0.09 5.14 -10.23
CA GLN A 9 1.19 4.43 -10.26
C GLN A 9 2.20 5.09 -9.31
N GLU A 10 2.22 6.43 -9.25
CA GLU A 10 3.09 7.15 -8.30
C GLU A 10 2.71 6.82 -6.85
N LEU A 11 1.41 6.75 -6.56
CA LEU A 11 0.92 6.38 -5.23
C LEU A 11 1.29 4.92 -4.88
N TYR A 12 1.15 4.00 -5.83
CA TYR A 12 1.57 2.61 -5.67
C TYR A 12 3.06 2.51 -5.35
N ASP A 13 3.90 3.13 -6.18
CA ASP A 13 5.36 3.12 -6.03
C ASP A 13 5.78 3.69 -4.67
N TYR A 14 5.14 4.77 -4.23
CA TYR A 14 5.40 5.37 -2.92
C TYR A 14 5.11 4.39 -1.77
N PHE A 15 3.94 3.77 -1.74
CA PHE A 15 3.58 2.84 -0.67
C PHE A 15 4.36 1.53 -0.73
N TYR A 16 4.68 1.06 -1.94
CA TYR A 16 5.53 -0.11 -2.15
C TYR A 16 6.95 0.15 -1.63
N ALA A 17 7.53 1.31 -1.96
CA ALA A 17 8.83 1.74 -1.44
C ALA A 17 8.81 1.94 0.08
N PHE A 18 7.75 2.55 0.63
CA PHE A 18 7.58 2.72 2.07
C PHE A 18 7.55 1.37 2.81
N SER A 19 6.78 0.41 2.29
CA SER A 19 6.65 -0.94 2.85
C SER A 19 8.01 -1.67 2.87
N GLN A 20 8.76 -1.60 1.76
CA GLN A 20 10.12 -2.16 1.69
C GLN A 20 11.09 -1.46 2.63
N SER A 21 11.05 -0.11 2.71
CA SER A 21 11.92 0.66 3.61
C SER A 21 11.67 0.37 5.08
N SER A 22 10.43 0.01 5.43
CA SER A 22 10.03 -0.39 6.78
C SER A 22 10.43 -1.84 7.12
N GLY A 23 11.02 -2.57 6.17
CA GLY A 23 11.44 -3.96 6.33
C GLY A 23 10.30 -4.98 6.26
N TYR A 24 9.14 -4.58 5.71
CA TYR A 24 8.01 -5.50 5.55
C TYR A 24 8.17 -6.35 4.30
N LYS A 25 7.63 -7.57 4.35
CA LYS A 25 7.54 -8.43 3.17
C LYS A 25 6.35 -7.98 2.35
N THR A 26 6.64 -7.30 1.24
CA THR A 26 5.63 -6.74 0.35
C THR A 26 5.52 -7.58 -0.91
N TYR A 27 4.31 -7.99 -1.26
CA TYR A 27 4.02 -8.70 -2.50
C TYR A 27 3.14 -7.84 -3.40
N ASP A 28 3.36 -7.95 -4.70
CA ASP A 28 2.57 -7.31 -5.76
C ASP A 28 1.33 -8.15 -6.14
N HIS A 29 1.30 -9.42 -5.74
CA HIS A 29 0.18 -10.34 -5.95
C HIS A 29 -0.10 -11.16 -4.68
N LEU A 30 -1.27 -11.81 -4.64
CA LEU A 30 -1.56 -12.79 -3.59
C LEU A 30 -0.59 -13.96 -3.73
N PRO A 31 0.28 -14.21 -2.73
CA PRO A 31 1.23 -15.30 -2.80
C PRO A 31 0.48 -16.62 -2.89
N MET A 32 0.83 -17.43 -3.88
CA MET A 32 0.22 -18.75 -4.04
C MET A 32 0.62 -19.65 -2.86
N GLN A 33 -0.20 -20.66 -2.55
CA GLN A 33 0.09 -21.60 -1.46
C GLN A 33 1.47 -22.27 -1.58
N GLN A 34 2.00 -22.41 -2.80
CA GLN A 34 3.35 -22.92 -3.06
C GLN A 34 4.47 -22.02 -2.53
N GLU A 35 4.27 -20.70 -2.46
CA GLU A 35 5.35 -19.76 -2.09
C GLU A 35 5.58 -19.66 -0.59
N ASN A 36 4.67 -20.23 0.22
CA ASN A 36 4.74 -20.29 1.68
C ASN A 36 5.22 -18.97 2.30
N ALA A 37 4.61 -17.86 1.87
CA ALA A 37 4.97 -16.53 2.32
C ALA A 37 4.83 -16.43 3.85
N PRO A 38 5.91 -16.12 4.58
CA PRO A 38 5.87 -16.09 6.04
C PRO A 38 5.10 -14.86 6.52
N TYR A 39 4.09 -15.10 7.35
CA TYR A 39 3.32 -14.06 8.01
C TYR A 39 4.14 -13.28 9.06
N PRO A 40 3.91 -11.97 9.25
CA PRO A 40 2.99 -11.13 8.50
C PRO A 40 3.60 -10.57 7.20
N PHE A 41 2.76 -10.36 6.19
CA PHE A 41 3.17 -9.74 4.93
C PHE A 41 2.13 -8.70 4.48
N VAL A 42 2.55 -7.81 3.60
CA VAL A 42 1.76 -6.72 3.05
C VAL A 42 1.54 -6.98 1.55
N ILE A 43 0.34 -6.74 1.07
CA ILE A 43 0.02 -6.67 -0.35
C ILE A 43 -0.45 -5.25 -0.62
N VAL A 44 0.16 -4.61 -1.62
CA VAL A 44 -0.41 -3.39 -2.17
C VAL A 44 -1.44 -3.84 -3.19
N GLY A 45 -2.70 -3.80 -2.77
CA GLY A 45 -3.83 -4.40 -3.47
C GLY A 45 -4.40 -3.50 -4.55
N ASP A 46 -5.73 -3.45 -4.62
CA ASP A 46 -6.44 -2.75 -5.69
C ASP A 46 -6.26 -1.23 -5.65
N ILE A 47 -6.21 -0.62 -6.84
CA ILE A 47 -6.18 0.83 -7.02
C ILE A 47 -7.34 1.24 -7.91
N GLN A 48 -8.19 2.11 -7.38
CA GLN A 48 -9.34 2.63 -8.09
C GLN A 48 -9.20 4.14 -8.31
N VAL A 49 -9.35 4.57 -9.55
CA VAL A 49 -9.42 5.99 -9.90
C VAL A 49 -10.88 6.37 -10.10
N VAL A 50 -11.37 7.33 -9.31
CA VAL A 50 -12.72 7.89 -9.40
C VAL A 50 -12.60 9.30 -9.96
N PRO A 51 -12.75 9.49 -11.28
CA PRO A 51 -12.66 10.80 -11.89
C PRO A 51 -13.87 11.65 -11.53
N THR A 52 -13.63 12.93 -11.27
CA THR A 52 -14.66 13.95 -11.07
C THR A 52 -14.55 14.99 -12.17
N ALA A 53 -15.50 14.98 -13.10
CA ALA A 53 -15.50 15.90 -14.23
C ALA A 53 -15.90 17.31 -13.77
N THR A 54 -14.99 18.27 -13.91
CA THR A 54 -15.31 19.70 -13.79
C THR A 54 -14.88 20.40 -15.08
N LYS A 55 -15.61 21.44 -15.49
CA LYS A 55 -15.35 22.15 -16.76
C LYS A 55 -13.95 22.79 -16.80
N THR A 56 -13.38 23.09 -15.64
CA THR A 56 -12.14 23.88 -15.50
C THR A 56 -10.93 23.07 -15.09
N SER A 57 -11.12 21.83 -14.61
CA SER A 57 -10.04 21.01 -14.04
C SER A 57 -10.37 19.52 -14.14
N LEU A 58 -9.34 18.71 -14.37
CA LEU A 58 -9.43 17.27 -14.19
C LEU A 58 -9.19 16.97 -12.71
N ASN A 59 -10.27 16.64 -12.00
CA ASN A 59 -10.20 16.24 -10.61
C ASN A 59 -10.48 14.74 -10.53
N GLY A 60 -10.00 14.11 -9.46
CA GLY A 60 -10.27 12.69 -9.21
C GLY A 60 -9.79 12.29 -7.83
N ALA A 61 -10.35 11.21 -7.32
CA ALA A 61 -9.84 10.51 -6.16
C ALA A 61 -9.14 9.24 -6.61
N VAL A 62 -7.98 8.94 -6.01
CA VAL A 62 -7.33 7.64 -6.13
C VAL A 62 -7.53 6.93 -4.80
N LEU A 63 -8.19 5.78 -4.84
CA LEU A 63 -8.37 4.91 -3.69
C LEU A 63 -7.39 3.75 -3.83
N ILE A 64 -6.57 3.53 -2.82
CA ILE A 64 -5.62 2.42 -2.77
C ILE A 64 -5.94 1.53 -1.57
N THR A 65 -5.97 0.21 -1.80
CA THR A 65 -6.18 -0.78 -0.75
C THR A 65 -4.86 -1.43 -0.40
N ILE A 66 -4.49 -1.41 0.88
CA ILE A 66 -3.30 -2.09 1.40
C ILE A 66 -3.75 -3.22 2.31
N ASP A 67 -3.53 -4.45 1.88
CA ASP A 67 -3.92 -5.65 2.60
C ASP A 67 -2.77 -6.16 3.45
N ILE A 68 -2.97 -6.27 4.76
CA ILE A 68 -1.96 -6.80 5.67
C ILE A 68 -2.44 -8.11 6.25
N TRP A 69 -1.69 -9.16 5.95
CA TRP A 69 -2.02 -10.52 6.35
C TRP A 69 -1.14 -10.95 7.52
N GLY A 70 -1.75 -11.61 8.51
CA GLY A 70 -1.04 -12.16 9.66
C GLY A 70 -1.76 -13.34 10.28
N ASN A 71 -1.09 -14.05 11.19
CA ASN A 71 -1.69 -15.17 11.91
C ASN A 71 -2.57 -14.67 13.07
N LYS A 72 -3.48 -15.51 13.59
CA LYS A 72 -4.41 -15.23 14.71
C LYS A 72 -3.71 -14.62 15.93
N LYS A 73 -2.48 -15.03 16.24
CA LYS A 73 -1.69 -14.53 17.37
C LYS A 73 -1.03 -13.17 17.13
N GLN A 74 -0.94 -12.72 15.88
CA GLN A 74 -0.22 -11.51 15.47
C GLN A 74 -1.15 -10.31 15.24
N ARG A 75 -2.40 -10.36 15.74
CA ARG A 75 -3.39 -9.29 15.56
C ARG A 75 -2.86 -7.90 15.93
N PHE A 76 -2.14 -7.79 17.06
CA PHE A 76 -1.56 -6.51 17.50
C PHE A 76 -0.48 -6.00 16.55
N THR A 77 0.40 -6.89 16.09
CA THR A 77 1.45 -6.57 15.12
C THR A 77 0.87 -6.10 13.80
N VAL A 78 -0.14 -6.81 13.27
CA VAL A 78 -0.84 -6.42 12.03
C VAL A 78 -1.52 -5.06 12.18
N SER A 79 -2.18 -4.80 13.32
CA SER A 79 -2.80 -3.49 13.60
C SER A 79 -1.76 -2.36 13.62
N ASN A 80 -0.62 -2.58 14.28
CA ASN A 80 0.46 -1.58 14.34
C ASN A 80 1.07 -1.33 12.95
N MET A 81 1.25 -2.38 12.15
CA MET A 81 1.69 -2.24 10.75
C MET A 81 0.70 -1.38 9.95
N ALA A 82 -0.61 -1.64 10.07
CA ALA A 82 -1.64 -0.86 9.39
C ALA A 82 -1.59 0.62 9.79
N GLU A 83 -1.46 0.90 11.09
CA GLU A 83 -1.38 2.27 11.60
C GLU A 83 -0.18 3.05 11.03
N ARG A 84 0.95 2.39 10.80
CA ARG A 84 2.14 3.03 10.20
C ARG A 84 1.93 3.53 8.78
N PHE A 85 1.06 2.86 7.99
CA PHE A 85 0.70 3.35 6.66
C PHE A 85 -0.16 4.62 6.70
N PHE A 86 -0.99 4.77 7.74
CA PHE A 86 -1.80 5.98 7.94
C PHE A 86 -1.02 7.14 8.55
N VAL A 87 -0.05 6.84 9.41
CA VAL A 87 0.73 7.86 10.13
C VAL A 87 2.24 7.65 9.97
N PRO A 88 2.80 7.90 8.77
CA PRO A 88 4.21 7.64 8.47
C PRO A 88 5.21 8.59 9.17
N ARG A 89 4.78 9.40 10.15
CA ARG A 89 5.56 10.52 10.70
C ARG A 89 5.68 10.57 12.23
N LEU A 90 5.19 9.57 12.97
CA LEU A 90 5.27 9.59 14.44
C LEU A 90 6.65 9.23 15.02
N ASP A 91 7.61 8.89 14.17
CA ASP A 91 8.93 8.38 14.55
C ASP A 91 9.98 9.48 14.77
N LYS A 92 9.58 10.77 14.68
CA LYS A 92 10.43 11.93 14.93
C LYS A 92 9.88 12.82 16.04
N CYS A 93 9.87 12.30 17.28
CA CYS A 93 9.81 13.10 18.50
C CYS A 93 10.87 12.57 19.47
#